data_AF-A0A1H4QV04-F1
#
_entry.id   AF-A0A1H4QV04-F1
#
_cell.length_a   1.000
_cell.length_b   1.000
_cell.length_c   1.000
_cell.angle_alpha   90.00
_cell.angle_beta   90.00
_cell.angle_gamma   90.00
#
_symmetry.space_group_name_H-M   'P 1'
#
loop_
_entity.id
_entity.type
_entity.pdbx_description
1 polymer ?
#
loop_
_entity_poly.entity_id
_entity_poly.type
_entity_poly.pdbx_seq_one_letter_code
_entity_poly.pdbx_strand_id
1 'polypeptide(L)'
;MKKIYLLLFTLLLIGCEKDAPENNSTDETQIDLITGINIRSFVNSPATRLGNPNINNNNNFIAFPNPPIGTLFITSNNVISDVWIVPSTAEKSFQQVDFNEILKSDLYTENEINSLSDSKFLNQNSNNLTLNLENLDVGYYKVFVKINGTFYWENIYSSDGSQEIEELIDFWK
;
A
#
# COMPACT_ATOMS: atom_id res chain seq x y z
N MET A 1 -59.98 -39.17 -40.38
CA MET A 1 -59.81 -39.02 -38.92
C MET A 1 -58.55 -38.21 -38.67
N LYS A 2 -58.64 -37.23 -37.75
CA LYS A 2 -57.61 -36.48 -36.99
C LYS A 2 -56.13 -36.93 -37.21
N LYS A 3 -55.12 -36.06 -37.31
CA LYS A 3 -54.74 -35.02 -36.33
C LYS A 3 -53.83 -33.93 -36.94
N ILE A 4 -54.04 -32.72 -36.45
CA ILE A 4 -53.18 -31.52 -36.48
C ILE A 4 -52.01 -31.67 -35.48
N TYR A 5 -50.95 -30.87 -35.69
CA TYR A 5 -49.95 -30.25 -34.77
C TYR A 5 -48.53 -30.37 -35.36
N LEU A 6 -47.91 -29.31 -35.91
CA LEU A 6 -47.32 -28.10 -35.30
C LEU A 6 -45.96 -28.35 -34.63
N LEU A 7 -44.87 -27.81 -35.23
CA LEU A 7 -43.68 -27.24 -34.56
C LEU A 7 -42.76 -26.68 -35.67
N LEU A 8 -42.84 -25.40 -36.04
CA LEU A 8 -42.15 -24.25 -35.44
C LEU A 8 -40.71 -24.57 -34.99
N PHE A 9 -39.76 -24.51 -35.92
CA PHE A 9 -38.33 -24.52 -35.62
C PHE A 9 -37.87 -23.08 -35.41
N THR A 10 -38.04 -22.60 -34.18
CA THR A 10 -37.60 -21.28 -33.72
C THR A 10 -36.08 -21.19 -33.62
N LEU A 11 -35.57 -20.05 -34.08
CA LEU A 11 -34.19 -19.59 -33.91
C LEU A 11 -33.73 -19.68 -32.45
N LEU A 12 -32.62 -20.39 -32.23
CA LEU A 12 -31.77 -20.24 -31.05
C LEU A 12 -30.31 -20.34 -31.52
N LEU A 13 -29.81 -19.28 -32.15
CA LEU A 13 -28.39 -18.95 -32.15
C LEU A 13 -28.23 -17.69 -31.31
N ILE A 14 -28.50 -17.82 -30.00
CA ILE A 14 -27.90 -16.92 -29.02
C ILE A 14 -26.49 -17.45 -28.87
N GLY A 15 -25.57 -16.89 -29.67
CA GLY A 15 -24.15 -17.07 -29.42
C GLY A 15 -23.85 -16.51 -28.04
N CYS A 16 -23.30 -17.35 -27.16
CA CYS A 16 -22.62 -16.88 -25.95
C CYS A 16 -21.56 -15.87 -26.38
N GLU A 17 -21.80 -14.58 -26.13
CA GLU A 17 -20.72 -13.69 -25.76
C GLU A 17 -20.11 -14.30 -24.50
N LYS A 18 -18.97 -14.96 -24.68
CA LYS A 18 -18.06 -15.18 -23.56
C LYS A 18 -17.59 -13.79 -23.18
N ASP A 19 -18.17 -13.25 -22.13
CA ASP A 19 -17.53 -12.19 -21.36
C ASP A 19 -16.09 -12.65 -21.13
N ALA A 20 -15.15 -11.93 -21.74
CA ALA A 20 -13.75 -12.14 -21.46
C ALA A 20 -13.59 -11.97 -19.95
N PRO A 21 -12.86 -12.86 -19.25
CA PRO A 21 -12.56 -12.62 -17.85
C PRO A 21 -11.83 -11.27 -17.80
N GLU A 22 -12.43 -10.27 -17.15
CA GLU A 22 -11.73 -9.06 -16.76
C GLU A 22 -10.47 -9.52 -16.03
N ASN A 23 -9.34 -9.28 -16.69
CA ASN A 23 -8.04 -9.59 -16.14
C ASN A 23 -7.79 -8.50 -15.09
N ASN A 24 -8.39 -8.67 -13.90
CA ASN A 24 -8.13 -7.87 -12.70
C ASN A 24 -6.71 -8.19 -12.20
N SER A 25 -5.73 -7.92 -13.05
CA SER A 25 -4.32 -7.93 -12.73
C SER A 25 -4.08 -6.68 -11.88
N THR A 26 -3.91 -6.85 -10.57
CA THR A 26 -3.31 -5.84 -9.69
C THR A 26 -2.06 -5.28 -10.40
N ASP A 27 -1.95 -3.96 -10.55
CA ASP A 27 -0.76 -3.29 -11.09
C ASP A 27 0.25 -3.12 -9.94
N GLU A 28 1.52 -3.50 -10.16
CA GLU A 28 2.57 -3.45 -9.14
C GLU A 28 2.83 -2.04 -8.58
N THR A 29 2.34 -1.00 -9.26
CA THR A 29 2.43 0.41 -8.88
C THR A 29 1.16 0.96 -8.25
N GLN A 30 0.18 0.12 -7.89
CA GLN A 30 -1.00 0.59 -7.17
C GLN A 30 -0.62 1.25 -5.84
N ILE A 31 -1.24 2.40 -5.58
CA ILE A 31 -0.91 3.26 -4.43
C ILE A 31 -1.19 2.58 -3.09
N ASP A 32 -2.27 1.79 -3.02
CA ASP A 32 -2.74 1.02 -1.88
C ASP A 32 -2.23 -0.44 -1.87
N LEU A 33 -1.22 -0.75 -2.68
CA LEU A 33 -0.53 -2.05 -2.66
C LEU A 33 0.73 -1.99 -1.80
N ILE A 34 0.95 -3.04 -1.00
CA ILE A 34 2.22 -3.31 -0.31
C ILE A 34 2.74 -4.70 -0.72
N THR A 35 3.99 -4.75 -1.18
CA THR A 35 4.64 -6.01 -1.65
C THR A 35 5.76 -6.51 -0.72
N GLY A 36 5.96 -5.80 0.38
CA GLY A 36 6.94 -6.08 1.43
C GLY A 36 7.08 -4.90 2.38
N ILE A 37 7.80 -5.10 3.48
CA ILE A 37 7.95 -4.10 4.55
C ILE A 37 9.38 -4.10 5.12
N ASN A 38 9.83 -2.95 5.60
CA ASN A 38 11.07 -2.82 6.35
C ASN A 38 10.75 -2.64 7.84
N ILE A 39 10.83 -3.71 8.63
CA ILE A 39 10.59 -3.64 10.07
C ILE A 39 11.83 -3.13 10.82
N ARG A 40 11.61 -2.37 11.88
CA ARG A 40 12.65 -1.61 12.59
C ARG A 40 12.16 -1.20 13.97
N SER A 41 12.97 -1.37 15.00
CA SER A 41 12.60 -0.91 16.35
C SER A 41 13.04 0.52 16.65
N PHE A 42 14.21 0.94 16.16
CA PHE A 42 14.82 2.23 16.50
C PHE A 42 15.41 2.96 15.28
N VAL A 43 15.60 4.27 15.40
CA VAL A 43 16.22 5.10 14.34
C VAL A 43 17.63 4.64 13.92
N ASN A 44 18.39 4.03 14.82
CA ASN A 44 19.76 3.58 14.57
C ASN A 44 19.89 2.07 14.36
N SER A 45 18.80 1.30 14.50
CA SER A 45 18.84 -0.13 14.23
C SER A 45 18.76 -0.38 12.72
N PRO A 46 19.50 -1.37 12.18
CA PRO A 46 19.26 -1.80 10.80
C PRO A 46 17.80 -2.24 10.64
N ALA A 47 17.21 -1.97 9.47
CA ALA A 47 15.90 -2.50 9.15
C ALA A 47 16.03 -3.96 8.71
N THR A 48 15.09 -4.80 9.14
CA THR A 48 14.91 -6.14 8.60
C THR A 48 13.90 -6.06 7.46
N ARG A 49 14.34 -6.38 6.25
CA ARG A 49 13.47 -6.43 5.07
C ARG A 49 12.69 -7.74 5.07
N LEU A 50 11.39 -7.63 4.86
CA LEU A 50 10.46 -8.73 4.66
C LEU A 50 9.80 -8.57 3.28
N GLY A 51 9.81 -9.62 2.45
CA GLY A 51 9.34 -9.55 1.05
C GLY A 51 10.14 -8.61 0.15
N ASN A 52 9.47 -8.04 -0.85
CA ASN A 52 10.03 -7.09 -1.82
C ASN A 52 9.31 -5.73 -1.71
N PRO A 53 9.68 -4.85 -0.76
CA PRO A 53 8.93 -3.62 -0.50
C PRO A 53 8.91 -2.67 -1.71
N ASN A 54 7.72 -2.28 -2.16
CA ASN A 54 7.48 -1.25 -3.18
C ASN A 54 7.57 0.16 -2.59
N ILE A 55 8.74 0.49 -2.04
CA ILE A 55 9.04 1.76 -1.37
C ILE A 55 9.84 2.70 -2.27
N ASN A 56 9.66 4.00 -2.09
CA ASN A 56 10.50 5.04 -2.69
C ASN A 56 10.93 6.03 -1.61
N ASN A 57 11.87 5.59 -0.78
CA ASN A 57 12.40 6.41 0.31
C ASN A 57 13.83 6.86 0.05
N ASN A 58 14.70 5.99 -0.51
CA ASN A 58 16.10 6.31 -0.83
C ASN A 58 16.86 7.00 0.32
N ASN A 59 16.58 6.61 1.58
CA ASN A 59 17.13 7.20 2.80
C ASN A 59 16.78 8.69 3.03
N ASN A 60 15.68 9.20 2.46
CA ASN A 60 15.24 10.57 2.70
C ASN A 60 14.61 10.75 4.09
N PHE A 61 13.97 9.71 4.62
CA PHE A 61 13.48 9.69 5.99
C PHE A 61 13.57 8.29 6.61
N ILE A 62 13.37 8.19 7.92
CA ILE A 62 13.23 6.94 8.65
C ILE A 62 11.95 7.00 9.47
N ALA A 63 11.06 6.04 9.26
CA ALA A 63 9.88 5.81 10.09
C ALA A 63 10.16 4.67 11.09
N PHE A 64 9.91 4.91 12.38
CA PHE A 64 10.16 3.92 13.44
C PHE A 64 9.28 4.17 14.69
N PRO A 65 9.00 3.16 15.52
CA PRO A 65 9.16 1.75 15.20
C PRO A 65 8.23 1.35 14.04
N ASN A 66 8.60 0.28 13.34
CA ASN A 66 7.78 -0.39 12.34
C ASN A 66 7.80 -1.89 12.66
N PRO A 67 6.70 -2.49 13.14
CA PRO A 67 5.38 -1.88 13.33
C PRO A 67 5.31 -0.82 14.46
N PRO A 68 4.58 0.30 14.29
CA PRO A 68 4.22 1.17 15.40
C PRO A 68 3.11 0.56 16.27
N ILE A 69 3.15 0.88 17.58
CA ILE A 69 2.04 0.65 18.52
C ILE A 69 1.52 2.03 18.93
N GLY A 70 0.49 2.50 18.21
CA GLY A 70 -0.15 3.81 18.42
C GLY A 70 0.70 5.05 18.13
N THR A 71 2.03 4.96 18.08
CA THR A 71 2.92 6.09 17.79
C THR A 71 3.97 5.72 16.76
N LEU A 72 4.13 6.58 15.76
CA LEU A 72 5.20 6.51 14.76
C LEU A 72 6.06 7.76 14.81
N PHE A 73 7.37 7.59 14.91
CA PHE A 73 8.34 8.65 14.76
C PHE A 73 8.83 8.69 13.31
N ILE A 74 8.91 9.89 12.74
CA ILE A 74 9.51 10.11 11.42
C ILE A 74 10.65 11.11 11.59
N THR A 75 11.84 10.73 11.12
CA THR A 75 13.01 11.61 11.11
C THR A 75 13.56 11.75 9.70
N SER A 76 14.07 12.94 9.35
CA SER A 76 14.61 13.29 8.04
C SER A 76 15.75 14.30 8.20
N ASN A 77 16.67 14.34 7.24
CA ASN A 77 17.70 15.39 7.18
C ASN A 77 17.15 16.73 6.67
N ASN A 78 15.99 16.70 6.01
CA ASN A 78 15.32 17.85 5.42
C ASN A 78 13.95 18.09 6.06
N VAL A 79 13.40 19.29 5.87
CA VAL A 79 12.10 19.67 6.42
C VAL A 79 11.00 18.83 5.77
N ILE A 80 10.21 18.19 6.62
CA ILE A 80 8.97 17.52 6.24
C ILE A 80 7.87 18.57 6.27
N SER A 81 7.16 18.72 5.16
CA SER A 81 6.01 19.61 5.06
C SER A 81 4.71 18.90 5.38
N ASP A 82 4.57 17.64 4.98
CA ASP A 82 3.30 16.92 5.08
C ASP A 82 3.53 15.40 5.16
N VAL A 83 2.63 14.71 5.87
CA VAL A 83 2.59 13.24 5.95
C VAL A 83 1.17 12.75 5.71
N TRP A 84 1.03 11.67 4.96
CA TRP A 84 -0.22 10.96 4.74
C TRP A 84 -0.06 9.47 5.04
N ILE A 85 -1.12 8.88 5.59
CA ILE A 85 -1.18 7.45 5.90
C ILE A 85 -2.31 6.85 5.06
N VAL A 86 -1.93 6.01 4.10
CA VAL A 86 -2.84 5.39 3.13
C VAL A 86 -3.01 3.91 3.51
N PRO A 87 -4.23 3.43 3.83
CA PRO A 87 -4.49 2.01 4.04
C PRO A 87 -4.12 1.21 2.80
N SER A 88 -3.62 0.00 2.98
CA SER A 88 -3.10 -0.79 1.88
C SER A 88 -3.33 -2.27 2.07
N THR A 89 -3.40 -2.97 0.95
CA THR A 89 -3.48 -4.43 0.91
C THR A 89 -2.08 -5.01 0.70
N ALA A 90 -1.71 -5.98 1.52
CA ALA A 90 -0.47 -6.71 1.34
C ALA A 90 -0.66 -7.85 0.34
N GLU A 91 0.19 -7.89 -0.69
CA GLU A 91 0.25 -9.01 -1.63
C GLU A 91 1.68 -9.54 -1.80
N LYS A 92 1.80 -10.86 -1.93
CA LYS A 92 3.08 -11.54 -2.26
C LYS A 92 3.36 -11.59 -3.75
N SER A 93 2.45 -11.12 -4.59
CA SER A 93 2.74 -10.85 -5.99
C SER A 93 3.95 -9.90 -6.09
N PHE A 94 4.70 -9.92 -7.20
CA PHE A 94 5.78 -8.95 -7.47
C PHE A 94 7.09 -9.08 -6.67
N GLN A 95 7.42 -10.25 -6.10
CA GLN A 95 8.70 -10.45 -5.40
C GLN A 95 9.96 -10.33 -6.28
N GLN A 96 9.79 -10.37 -7.60
CA GLN A 96 10.90 -10.28 -8.58
C GLN A 96 10.95 -8.93 -9.31
N VAL A 97 10.05 -7.99 -8.99
CA VAL A 97 10.00 -6.67 -9.62
C VAL A 97 11.13 -5.79 -9.09
N ASP A 98 11.84 -5.10 -9.99
CA ASP A 98 12.79 -4.05 -9.59
C ASP A 98 12.07 -2.72 -9.42
N PHE A 99 11.62 -2.48 -8.19
CA PHE A 99 10.93 -1.25 -7.82
C PHE A 99 11.80 0.01 -7.97
N ASN A 100 13.13 -0.08 -7.99
CA ASN A 100 13.99 1.09 -8.18
C ASN A 100 13.89 1.65 -9.61
N GLU A 101 13.60 0.78 -10.58
CA GLU A 101 13.46 1.17 -11.98
C GLU A 101 12.12 1.88 -12.23
N ILE A 102 11.04 1.42 -11.59
CA ILE A 102 9.68 1.87 -11.87
C ILE A 102 9.14 2.94 -10.91
N LEU A 103 9.53 2.91 -9.63
CA LEU A 103 9.02 3.88 -8.65
C LEU A 103 9.78 5.20 -8.76
N LYS A 104 9.04 6.28 -9.06
CA LYS A 104 9.56 7.65 -9.16
C LYS A 104 8.76 8.58 -8.25
N SER A 105 9.34 9.70 -7.86
CA SER A 105 8.72 10.62 -6.88
C SER A 105 7.46 11.32 -7.38
N ASP A 106 7.23 11.33 -8.69
CA ASP A 106 6.06 11.90 -9.37
C ASP A 106 5.03 10.83 -9.79
N LEU A 107 5.22 9.57 -9.39
CA LEU A 107 4.32 8.46 -9.70
C LEU A 107 2.88 8.71 -9.24
N TYR A 108 2.72 9.31 -8.06
CA TYR A 108 1.42 9.60 -7.47
C TYR A 108 1.21 11.10 -7.34
N THR A 109 -0.02 11.53 -7.57
CA THR A 109 -0.38 12.94 -7.36
C THR A 109 -0.77 13.21 -5.90
N GLU A 110 -0.59 14.44 -5.43
CA GLU A 110 -1.03 14.83 -4.09
C GLU A 110 -2.54 14.62 -3.89
N ASN A 111 -3.34 14.89 -4.93
CA ASN A 111 -4.79 14.71 -4.87
C ASN A 111 -5.17 13.24 -4.68
N GLU A 112 -4.48 12.33 -5.37
CA GLU A 112 -4.68 10.89 -5.26
C GLU A 112 -4.33 10.41 -3.85
N ILE A 113 -3.11 10.71 -3.38
CA ILE A 113 -2.66 10.40 -2.01
C ILE A 113 -3.70 10.94 -1.01
N ASN A 114 -4.07 12.22 -1.12
CA ASN A 114 -5.00 12.87 -0.22
C ASN A 114 -6.41 12.22 -0.25
N SER A 115 -6.87 11.73 -1.39
CA SER A 115 -8.20 11.11 -1.52
C SER A 115 -8.27 9.73 -0.86
N LEU A 116 -7.15 9.02 -0.77
CA LEU A 116 -7.08 7.65 -0.26
C LEU A 116 -6.54 7.56 1.17
N SER A 117 -6.15 8.67 1.79
CA SER A 117 -5.55 8.65 3.13
C SER A 117 -6.57 8.61 4.25
N ASP A 118 -6.36 7.72 5.23
CA ASP A 118 -7.11 7.67 6.49
C ASP A 118 -6.68 8.76 7.47
N SER A 119 -5.39 9.14 7.44
CA SER A 119 -4.82 10.15 8.33
C SER A 119 -3.85 11.06 7.62
N LYS A 120 -3.82 12.33 8.04
CA LYS A 120 -3.08 13.41 7.38
C LYS A 120 -2.48 14.34 8.43
N PHE A 121 -1.20 14.65 8.27
CA PHE A 121 -0.44 15.56 9.12
C PHE A 121 0.15 16.64 8.22
N LEU A 122 -0.63 17.70 7.98
CA LEU A 122 -0.32 18.73 7.00
C LEU A 122 0.38 19.93 7.64
N ASN A 123 1.06 20.75 6.83
CA ASN A 123 1.73 21.98 7.25
C ASN A 123 2.72 21.80 8.40
N GLN A 124 3.42 20.67 8.38
CA GLN A 124 4.57 20.41 9.23
C GLN A 124 5.72 21.34 8.85
N ASN A 125 6.57 21.64 9.82
CA ASN A 125 7.80 22.41 9.60
C ASN A 125 8.90 21.87 10.52
N SER A 126 9.15 20.57 10.39
CA SER A 126 10.08 19.86 11.25
C SER A 126 10.79 18.74 10.50
N ASN A 127 11.99 18.42 10.97
CA ASN A 127 12.77 17.27 10.53
C ASN A 127 12.48 16.03 11.39
N ASN A 128 11.78 16.20 12.51
CA ASN A 128 11.41 15.15 13.44
C ASN A 128 9.93 15.29 13.79
N LEU A 129 9.14 14.26 13.52
CA LEU A 129 7.71 14.21 13.78
C LEU A 129 7.40 13.04 14.70
N THR A 130 6.41 13.25 15.56
CA THR A 130 5.75 12.21 16.35
C THR A 130 4.30 12.18 15.89
N LEU A 131 3.90 11.08 15.27
CA LEU A 131 2.55 10.90 14.74
C LEU A 131 1.77 10.00 15.70
N ASN A 132 0.59 10.46 16.12
CA ASN A 132 -0.36 9.62 16.84
C ASN A 132 -1.20 8.83 15.81
N LEU A 133 -1.09 7.50 15.88
CA LEU A 133 -1.76 6.52 15.03
C LEU A 133 -2.75 5.64 15.83
N GLU A 134 -3.08 5.98 17.09
CA GLU A 134 -3.98 5.18 17.96
C GLU A 134 -5.38 4.95 17.37
N ASN A 135 -5.81 5.81 16.44
CA ASN A 135 -7.11 5.71 15.78
C ASN A 135 -7.06 4.96 14.44
N LEU A 136 -5.89 4.44 14.03
CA LEU A 136 -5.81 3.59 12.85
C LEU A 136 -6.20 2.17 13.19
N ASP A 137 -6.91 1.53 12.26
CA ASP A 137 -7.14 0.09 12.34
C ASP A 137 -5.80 -0.67 12.26
N VAL A 138 -5.80 -1.89 12.78
CA VAL A 138 -4.66 -2.80 12.62
C VAL A 138 -4.55 -3.22 11.16
N GLY A 139 -3.37 -3.10 10.57
CA GLY A 139 -3.19 -3.44 9.16
C GLY A 139 -1.99 -2.77 8.49
N TYR A 140 -1.91 -2.96 7.18
CA TYR A 140 -0.84 -2.42 6.33
C TYR A 140 -1.18 -1.01 5.86
N TYR A 141 -0.17 -0.14 5.87
CA TYR A 141 -0.30 1.23 5.42
C TYR A 141 0.94 1.67 4.65
N LYS A 142 0.74 2.50 3.63
CA LYS A 142 1.80 3.27 2.98
C LYS A 142 1.87 4.66 3.59
N VAL A 143 3.06 5.04 4.06
CA VAL A 143 3.34 6.34 4.67
C VAL A 143 3.99 7.23 3.64
N PHE A 144 3.24 8.20 3.12
CA PHE A 144 3.77 9.21 2.21
C PHE A 144 4.28 10.41 3.01
N VAL A 145 5.49 10.87 2.69
CA VAL A 145 6.14 12.02 3.31
C VAL A 145 6.56 12.99 2.22
N LYS A 146 6.15 14.25 2.33
CA LYS A 146 6.57 15.32 1.43
C LYS A 146 7.73 16.10 2.04
N ILE A 147 8.86 16.07 1.35
CA ILE A 147 10.11 16.71 1.77
C ILE A 147 10.58 17.60 0.63
N ASN A 148 10.76 18.89 0.89
CA ASN A 148 11.15 19.88 -0.13
C ASN A 148 10.29 19.81 -1.42
N GLY A 149 8.98 19.55 -1.27
CA GLY A 149 8.04 19.45 -2.38
C GLY A 149 8.02 18.10 -3.12
N THR A 150 8.85 17.14 -2.73
CA THR A 150 8.97 15.81 -3.37
C THR A 150 8.36 14.74 -2.47
N PHE A 151 7.63 13.77 -3.04
CA PHE A 151 7.07 12.64 -2.30
C PHE A 151 8.07 11.49 -2.18
N TYR A 152 8.11 10.94 -0.96
CA TYR A 152 8.79 9.71 -0.60
C TYR A 152 7.83 8.83 0.18
N TRP A 153 8.01 7.51 0.16
CA TRP A 153 7.16 6.62 0.93
C TRP A 153 7.85 5.35 1.43
N GLU A 154 7.35 4.88 2.57
CA GLU A 154 7.69 3.62 3.24
C GLU A 154 6.40 2.84 3.54
N ASN A 155 6.54 1.53 3.73
CA ASN A 155 5.45 0.65 4.11
C ASN A 155 5.52 0.41 5.62
N ILE A 156 4.39 0.47 6.32
CA ILE A 156 4.29 0.16 7.75
C ILE A 156 3.18 -0.87 8.01
N TYR A 157 3.24 -1.46 9.19
CA TYR A 157 2.15 -2.26 9.74
C TYR A 157 1.69 -1.65 11.07
N SER A 158 0.49 -1.06 11.11
CA SER A 158 -0.12 -0.55 12.33
C SER A 158 -0.52 -1.72 13.22
N SER A 159 -0.02 -1.74 14.45
CA SER A 159 -0.34 -2.79 15.44
C SER A 159 -0.98 -2.16 16.68
N ASP A 160 -1.93 -2.87 17.27
CA ASP A 160 -2.49 -2.58 18.59
C ASP A 160 -1.72 -3.30 19.71
N GLY A 161 -0.62 -3.99 19.38
CA GLY A 161 0.16 -4.82 20.28
C GLY A 161 -0.45 -6.19 20.57
N SER A 162 -1.59 -6.54 19.97
CA SER A 162 -2.22 -7.86 20.12
C SER A 162 -1.59 -8.92 19.20
N GLN A 163 -1.05 -8.48 18.05
CA GLN A 163 -0.42 -9.39 17.10
C GLN A 163 1.04 -9.65 17.44
N GLU A 164 1.42 -10.94 17.44
CA GLU A 164 2.81 -11.35 17.59
C GLU A 164 3.62 -10.95 16.35
N ILE A 165 4.81 -10.38 16.56
CA ILE A 165 5.70 -9.96 15.46
C ILE A 165 6.09 -11.15 14.56
N GLU A 166 6.10 -12.35 15.13
CA GLU A 166 6.29 -13.62 14.45
C GLU A 166 5.26 -13.86 13.35
N GLU A 167 3.98 -13.51 13.56
CA GLU A 167 2.94 -13.68 12.54
C GLU A 167 3.16 -12.75 11.34
N LEU A 168 3.57 -11.50 11.60
CA LEU A 168 3.94 -10.56 10.55
C LEU A 168 5.13 -11.09 9.74
N ILE A 169 6.14 -11.63 10.43
CA ILE A 169 7.32 -12.23 9.79
C ILE A 169 6.92 -13.44 8.94
N ASP A 170 6.10 -14.34 9.49
CA ASP A 170 5.66 -15.56 8.82
C ASP A 170 4.75 -15.27 7.63
N PHE A 171 3.96 -14.19 7.68
CA PHE A 171 3.23 -13.72 6.52
C PHE A 171 4.18 -13.41 5.36
N TRP A 172 5.39 -12.87 5.56
CA TRP A 172 6.28 -12.48 4.46
C TRP A 172 7.36 -13.50 4.08
N LYS A 173 7.50 -14.58 4.84
CA LYS A 173 8.31 -15.74 4.43
C LYS A 173 7.67 -16.46 3.24
#